data_AF-A0AAU9Z7I5-F1
#
_entry.id   AF-A0AAU9Z7I5-F1
#
_cell.length_a   1.000
_cell.length_b   1.000
_cell.length_c   1.000
_cell.angle_alpha   90.00
_cell.angle_beta   90.00
_cell.angle_gamma   90.00
#
_symmetry.space_group_name_H-M   'P 1'
#
loop_
_entity.id
_entity.type
_entity.pdbx_description
1 polymer ?
#
loop_
_entity_poly.entity_id
_entity_poly.type
_entity_poly.pdbx_seq_one_letter_code
_entity_poly.pdbx_strand_id
1 'polypeptide(L)' 'MKLVTKVDWQHSENGAAHHTQDYPCPELVVRRGQTFSLTLELSGVLDSEEALIFTVETGNWPCHNPQWSTEYLCDQ' A
#
# COMPACT_ATOMS: atom_id res chain seq x y z
N MET A 1 5.77 11.42 -17.62
CA MET A 1 5.18 11.35 -16.26
C MET A 1 3.67 11.37 -16.39
N LYS A 2 3.06 10.19 -16.30
CA LYS A 2 1.61 10.02 -16.26
C LYS A 2 1.10 10.36 -14.87
N LEU A 3 -0.11 10.90 -14.81
CA LEU A 3 -0.80 11.16 -13.55
C LEU A 3 -1.69 9.96 -13.23
N VAL A 4 -1.79 9.63 -11.95
CA VAL A 4 -2.83 8.73 -11.45
C VAL A 4 -4.12 9.54 -11.37
N THR A 5 -5.14 9.15 -12.14
CA THR A 5 -6.43 9.84 -12.20
C THR A 5 -7.46 9.22 -11.27
N LYS A 6 -7.33 7.93 -10.97
CA LYS A 6 -8.18 7.21 -10.01
C LYS A 6 -7.44 6.02 -9.42
N VAL A 7 -7.77 5.70 -8.18
CA VAL A 7 -7.31 4.50 -7.47
C VAL A 7 -8.54 3.72 -7.03
N ASP A 8 -8.63 2.47 -7.45
CA ASP A 8 -9.59 1.51 -6.93
C ASP A 8 -8.84 0.51 -6.04
N TRP A 9 -9.16 0.53 -4.75
CA TRP A 9 -8.56 -0.32 -3.74
C TRP A 9 -9.20 -1.70 -3.64
N GLN A 10 -10.21 -2.02 -4.47
CA GLN A 10 -10.88 -3.32 -4.48
C GLN A 10 -11.27 -3.78 -3.06
N HIS A 11 -11.90 -2.89 -2.29
CA HIS A 11 -12.15 -3.08 -0.85
C HIS A 11 -12.90 -4.38 -0.55
N SER A 12 -13.87 -4.77 -1.37
CA SER A 12 -14.67 -5.97 -1.16
C SER A 12 -13.83 -7.24 -1.32
N GLU A 13 -13.08 -7.33 -2.42
CA GLU A 13 -12.23 -8.48 -2.76
C GLU A 13 -11.08 -8.61 -1.77
N ASN A 14 -10.39 -7.51 -1.48
CA ASN A 14 -9.31 -7.50 -0.49
C ASN A 14 -9.86 -7.78 0.91
N GLY A 15 -11.00 -7.18 1.28
CA GLY A 15 -11.65 -7.42 2.57
C GLY A 15 -11.96 -8.90 2.79
N ALA A 16 -12.55 -9.55 1.79
CA ALA A 16 -12.84 -10.98 1.83
C ALA A 16 -11.56 -11.84 1.90
N ALA A 17 -10.56 -11.55 1.06
CA ALA A 17 -9.31 -12.32 1.01
C ALA A 17 -8.46 -12.19 2.29
N HIS A 18 -8.52 -11.03 2.95
CA HIS A 18 -7.80 -10.75 4.19
C HIS A 18 -8.62 -11.01 5.45
N HIS A 19 -9.87 -11.45 5.34
CA HIS A 19 -10.79 -11.64 6.46
C HIS A 19 -10.91 -10.36 7.33
N THR A 20 -11.21 -9.26 6.65
CA THR A 20 -11.34 -7.91 7.21
C THR A 20 -12.61 -7.20 6.74
N GLN A 21 -13.49 -7.86 5.99
CA GLN A 21 -14.75 -7.29 5.47
C GLN A 21 -15.72 -6.81 6.56
N ASP A 22 -15.63 -7.37 7.77
CA ASP A 22 -16.51 -7.03 8.89
C ASP A 22 -16.01 -5.83 9.70
N TYR A 23 -14.85 -5.25 9.35
CA TYR A 23 -14.36 -4.03 10.00
C TYR A 23 -15.23 -2.83 9.58
N PRO A 24 -15.80 -2.08 10.54
CA PRO A 24 -16.75 -1.00 10.26
C PRO A 24 -16.01 0.30 9.91
N CYS A 25 -15.02 0.25 9.03
CA CYS A 25 -14.24 1.41 8.61
C CYS A 25 -14.20 1.52 7.08
N PRO A 26 -14.24 2.74 6.52
CA PRO A 26 -14.18 2.93 5.06
C PRO A 26 -12.79 2.69 4.46
N GLU A 27 -11.74 2.63 5.28
CA GLU A 27 -10.37 2.42 4.83
C GLU A 27 -10.09 0.96 4.39
N LEU A 28 -9.06 0.78 3.56
CA LEU A 28 -8.58 -0.54 3.20
C LEU A 28 -7.86 -1.17 4.40
N VAL A 29 -8.33 -2.32 4.86
CA VAL A 29 -7.71 -3.09 5.93
C VAL A 29 -7.16 -4.39 5.36
N VAL A 30 -5.84 -4.56 5.39
CA VAL A 30 -5.13 -5.75 4.90
C VAL A 30 -4.23 -6.33 5.99
N ARG A 31 -3.87 -7.61 5.84
CA ARG A 31 -2.97 -8.30 6.77
C ARG A 31 -1.58 -8.47 6.16
N ARG A 32 -0.54 -8.22 6.96
CA ARG A 32 0.87 -8.39 6.58
C ARG A 32 1.13 -9.82 6.07
N GLY A 33 1.96 -9.93 5.04
CA GLY A 33 2.38 -11.22 4.47
C GLY A 33 1.36 -11.85 3.51
N GLN A 34 0.24 -11.17 3.26
CA GLN A 34 -0.74 -11.55 2.25
C GLN A 34 -0.77 -10.49 1.14
N THR A 35 -0.85 -10.93 -0.12
CA THR A 35 -0.97 -10.06 -1.29
C THR A 35 -2.36 -9.44 -1.35
N PHE A 36 -2.43 -8.16 -1.74
CA PHE A 36 -3.67 -7.46 -2.07
C PHE A 36 -3.58 -6.87 -3.48
N SER A 37 -4.73 -6.59 -4.09
CA SER A 37 -4.82 -6.02 -5.44
C SER A 37 -5.32 -4.58 -5.42
N LEU A 38 -4.86 -3.77 -6.36
CA LEU A 38 -5.42 -2.45 -6.61
C LEU A 38 -5.40 -2.17 -8.11
N THR A 39 -6.24 -1.24 -8.56
CA THR A 39 -6.27 -0.78 -9.94
C THR A 39 -5.99 0.72 -9.98
N LEU A 40 -5.00 1.10 -10.81
CA LEU A 40 -4.67 2.49 -11.09
C LEU A 40 -5.20 2.86 -12.47
N GLU A 41 -6.01 3.91 -12.54
CA GLU A 41 -6.29 4.57 -13.81
C GLU A 41 -5.24 5.67 -14.01
N LEU A 42 -4.60 5.66 -15.18
CA LEU A 42 -3.55 6.60 -15.54
C LEU A 42 -4.05 7.52 -16.66
N SER A 43 -3.52 8.74 -16.72
CA SER A 43 -3.85 9.71 -17.78
C SER A 43 -3.42 9.30 -19.19
N GLY A 44 -2.71 8.16 -19.32
CA GLY A 44 -2.35 7.54 -20.60
C GLY A 44 -1.65 6.21 -20.37
N VAL A 45 -1.30 5.53 -21.48
CA VAL A 45 -0.55 4.28 -21.46
C VAL A 45 0.86 4.51 -20.89
N LEU A 46 1.36 3.57 -20.08
CA LEU A 46 2.74 3.54 -19.62
C LEU A 46 3.66 3.11 -20.76
N ASP A 47 4.70 3.89 -20.99
CA ASP A 47 5.76 3.52 -21.91
C ASP A 47 6.77 2.60 -21.20
N SER A 48 7.51 1.78 -21.95
CA SER A 48 8.45 0.79 -21.38
C SER A 48 9.61 1.41 -20.58
N GLU A 49 9.84 2.71 -20.74
CA GLU A 49 10.85 3.49 -20.04
C GLU A 49 10.30 4.17 -18.77
N GLU A 50 8.98 4.19 -18.59
CA GLU A 50 8.34 4.76 -17.39
C GLU A 50 8.26 3.72 -16.26
N ALA A 51 8.50 4.18 -15.02
CA ALA A 51 8.42 3.34 -13.82
C ALA A 51 7.31 3.81 -12.88
N LEU A 52 6.59 2.86 -12.30
CA LEU A 52 5.70 3.09 -11.16
C LEU A 52 6.44 2.69 -9.87
N ILE A 53 6.62 3.64 -8.97
CA ILE A 53 7.25 3.41 -7.66
C ILE A 53 6.15 3.47 -6.61
N PHE A 54 5.96 2.37 -5.89
CA PHE A 54 5.06 2.30 -4.74
C PHE A 54 5.85 2.57 -3.47
N THR A 55 5.51 3.68 -2.80
CA THR A 55 6.11 4.04 -1.51
C THR A 55 5.07 3.84 -0.42
N VAL A 56 5.47 3.20 0.68
CA VAL A 56 4.65 3.02 1.87
C VAL A 56 5.39 3.65 3.04
N GLU A 57 4.70 4.51 3.77
CA GLU A 57 5.22 5.16 4.97
C GLU A 57 4.25 4.90 6.14
N THR A 58 4.80 4.71 7.34
CA THR A 58 4.00 4.53 8.55
C THR A 58 4.63 5.29 9.71
N GLY A 59 3.91 6.27 10.25
CA GLY A 59 4.30 7.06 11.43
C GLY A 59 5.51 7.99 11.24
N ASN A 60 5.52 9.10 11.98
CA ASN A 60 6.68 9.97 12.11
C ASN A 60 7.47 9.47 13.31
N TRP A 61 8.42 8.54 13.12
CA TRP A 61 9.17 8.01 14.25
C TRP A 61 10.34 8.95 14.62
N PRO A 62 10.35 9.59 15.80
CA PRO A 62 11.39 10.56 16.17
C PRO A 62 12.78 9.95 16.39
N CYS A 63 12.96 8.63 16.30
CA CYS A 63 14.26 7.97 16.50
C CYS A 63 14.89 7.32 15.25
N HIS A 64 14.60 7.84 14.05
CA HIS A 64 15.25 7.35 12.82
C HIS A 64 16.76 7.63 12.83
N ASN A 65 17.56 6.62 13.17
CA ASN A 65 18.98 6.54 12.84
C ASN A 65 19.11 5.73 11.52
N PRO A 66 19.68 6.29 10.43
CA PRO A 66 19.73 5.65 9.12
C PRO A 66 20.60 4.38 9.03
N GLN A 67 21.20 3.92 10.13
CA GLN A 67 22.06 2.73 10.14
C GLN A 67 21.32 1.39 10.29
N TRP A 68 20.01 1.37 10.60
CA TRP A 68 19.30 0.12 10.97
C TRP A 68 18.02 -0.11 10.16
N SER A 69 18.06 0.08 8.83
CA SER A 69 16.92 -0.16 7.93
C SER A 69 16.59 -1.64 7.70
N THR A 70 17.36 -2.57 8.25
CA THR A 70 17.04 -3.99 8.29
C THR A 70 17.59 -4.57 9.57
N GLU A 71 16.88 -4.40 10.70
CA GLU A 71 16.73 -5.43 11.74
C GLU A 71 15.99 -4.89 12.98
N TYR A 72 14.88 -5.57 13.29
CA TYR A 72 14.25 -5.75 14.60
C TYR A 72 13.59 -4.57 15.36
N LEU A 73 12.29 -4.80 15.60
CA LEU A 73 11.61 -4.66 16.90
C LEU A 73 11.37 -3.24 17.42
N CYS A 74 10.23 -2.68 17.03
CA CYS A 74 9.41 -1.93 17.99
C CYS A 74 8.16 -2.77 18.29
N ASP A 75 8.36 -3.89 18.98
CA ASP A 75 7.32 -4.62 19.74
C ASP A 75 8.02 -5.74 20.54
N GLN A 76 8.51 -5.37 21.74
CA GLN A 76 8.36 -6.04 23.04
C GLN A 76 9.19 -5.35 24.12
#